data_AF-A0A2K3MDB9-F1
#
_entry.id   AF-A0A2K3MDB9-F1
#
_cell.length_a   1.000
_cell.length_b   1.000
_cell.length_c   1.000
_cell.angle_alpha   90.00
_cell.angle_beta   90.00
_cell.angle_gamma   90.00
#
_symmetry.space_group_name_H-M   'P 1'
#
loop_
_entity.id
_entity.type
_entity.pdbx_description
1 polymer ?
#
loop_
_entity_poly.entity_id
_entity_poly.type
_entity_poly.pdbx_seq_one_letter_code
_entity_poly.pdbx_strand_id
1 'polypeptide(L)'
;MGRAKIAMKYIQKGKSRKLSYNQRINGLKSKISEFSKSGAKACLIVYNDDDNFGAMTWPEDPTTVNSMLQEYEHQKIETPPKIFDVKDYFENKKDIAQAAIIKVRKDILKNKYPTWHPNFNQMEEKNLISFITSIEEKIQVCNGKISMLKDMQQNDTNFLQNTPHMQIMVQENVTIPQMQQQIHAPMKSIDDIQAENVTIPQ
;
A
#
# COMPACT_ATOMS: atom_id res chain seq x y z
N MET A 1 22.63 14.25 -17.77
CA MET A 1 21.58 14.64 -16.82
C MET A 1 20.22 14.34 -17.44
N GLY A 2 19.38 13.54 -16.76
CA GLY A 2 18.08 13.13 -17.30
C GLY A 2 17.13 14.32 -17.52
N ARG A 3 16.20 14.21 -18.48
CA ARG A 3 15.17 15.23 -18.68
C ARG A 3 14.34 15.38 -17.41
N ALA A 4 14.04 16.63 -17.05
CA ALA A 4 13.15 16.94 -15.94
C ALA A 4 11.75 16.35 -16.19
N LYS A 5 11.14 15.80 -15.13
CA LYS A 5 9.78 15.27 -15.17
C LYS A 5 8.79 16.42 -15.44
N ILE A 6 7.97 16.28 -16.47
CA ILE A 6 6.94 17.26 -16.80
C ILE A 6 5.70 17.00 -15.92
N ALA A 7 5.18 18.06 -15.29
CA ALA A 7 3.94 17.98 -14.51
C ALA A 7 2.74 17.68 -15.43
N MET A 8 1.79 16.85 -14.96
CA MET A 8 0.57 16.53 -15.69
C MET A 8 -0.44 17.68 -15.56
N LYS A 9 -0.22 18.74 -16.35
CA LYS A 9 -1.05 19.94 -16.44
C LYS A 9 -1.05 20.50 -17.85
N TYR A 10 -1.95 21.45 -18.13
CA TYR A 10 -2.01 22.13 -19.42
C TYR A 10 -0.67 22.83 -19.77
N ILE A 11 -0.18 22.61 -20.99
CA ILE A 11 1.05 23.23 -21.49
C ILE A 11 0.69 24.59 -22.09
N GLN A 12 1.04 25.67 -21.40
CA GLN A 12 0.68 27.04 -21.80
C GLN A 12 1.35 27.46 -23.12
N LYS A 13 2.64 27.14 -23.30
CA LYS A 13 3.40 27.54 -24.49
C LYS A 13 2.97 26.74 -25.72
N GLY A 14 2.32 27.41 -26.68
CA GLY A 14 1.74 26.78 -27.88
C GLY A 14 2.72 25.90 -28.68
N LYS A 15 3.93 26.39 -28.98
CA LYS A 15 4.95 25.59 -29.70
C LYS A 15 5.31 24.29 -28.95
N SER A 16 5.49 24.37 -27.63
CA SER A 16 5.79 23.21 -26.78
C SER A 16 4.60 22.26 -26.64
N ARG A 17 3.37 22.81 -26.60
CA ARG A 17 2.14 22.03 -26.57
C ARG A 17 1.97 21.23 -27.87
N LYS A 18 2.12 21.86 -29.04
CA LYS A 18 2.03 21.20 -30.35
C LYS A 18 3.07 20.10 -30.53
N LEU A 19 4.32 20.37 -30.16
CA LEU A 19 5.38 19.36 -30.20
C LEU A 19 5.07 18.17 -29.27
N SER A 20 4.65 18.44 -28.03
CA SER A 20 4.31 17.40 -27.06
C SER A 20 3.10 16.58 -27.49
N TYR A 21 2.10 17.23 -28.08
CA TYR A 21 0.91 16.60 -28.63
C TYR A 21 1.31 15.58 -29.73
N ASN A 22 2.05 16.01 -30.75
CA ASN A 22 2.50 15.13 -31.84
C ASN A 22 3.33 13.95 -31.34
N GLN A 23 4.22 14.17 -30.38
CA GLN A 23 5.03 13.11 -29.79
C GLN A 23 4.18 12.11 -28.97
N ARG A 24 3.26 12.62 -28.14
CA ARG A 24 2.43 11.78 -27.27
C ARG A 24 1.41 10.98 -28.05
N ILE A 25 0.80 11.57 -29.09
CA ILE A 25 -0.20 10.86 -29.88
C ILE A 25 0.41 9.74 -30.71
N ASN A 26 1.61 9.95 -31.27
CA ASN A 26 2.36 8.88 -31.93
C ASN A 26 2.71 7.76 -30.95
N GLY A 27 3.16 8.10 -29.74
CA GLY A 27 3.39 7.12 -28.69
C GLY A 27 2.13 6.36 -28.30
N LEU A 28 0.98 7.04 -28.23
CA LEU A 28 -0.30 6.44 -27.89
C LEU A 28 -0.79 5.50 -29.01
N LYS A 29 -0.68 5.90 -30.29
CA LYS A 29 -0.93 5.03 -31.45
C LYS A 29 -0.10 3.75 -31.39
N SER A 30 1.19 3.85 -31.09
CA SER A 30 2.06 2.68 -30.95
C SER A 30 1.59 1.77 -29.81
N LYS A 31 1.25 2.35 -28.66
CA LYS A 31 0.80 1.57 -27.48
C LYS A 31 -0.54 0.88 -27.71
N ILE A 32 -1.50 1.54 -28.32
CA ILE A 32 -2.80 0.91 -28.62
C ILE A 32 -2.67 -0.16 -29.71
N SER A 33 -1.77 0.03 -30.68
CA SER A 33 -1.45 -1.02 -31.66
C SER A 33 -0.83 -2.25 -31.01
N GLU A 34 0.13 -2.08 -30.10
CA GLU A 34 0.68 -3.18 -29.30
C GLU A 34 -0.42 -3.86 -28.46
N PHE A 35 -1.27 -3.07 -27.82
CA PHE A 35 -2.38 -3.59 -27.01
C PHE A 35 -3.36 -4.41 -27.86
N SER A 36 -3.72 -3.94 -29.05
CA SER A 36 -4.66 -4.65 -29.92
C SER A 36 -4.11 -5.99 -30.43
N LYS A 37 -2.79 -6.13 -30.59
CA LYS A 37 -2.14 -7.42 -30.94
C LYS A 37 -2.39 -8.51 -29.89
N SER A 38 -2.77 -8.16 -28.67
CA SER A 38 -3.16 -9.14 -27.64
C SER A 38 -4.56 -9.73 -27.86
N GLY A 39 -5.28 -9.33 -28.92
CA GLY A 39 -6.64 -9.77 -29.23
C GLY A 39 -7.73 -8.83 -28.71
N ALA A 40 -7.36 -7.78 -27.99
CA ALA A 40 -8.29 -6.76 -27.54
C ALA A 40 -8.76 -5.85 -28.70
N LYS A 41 -10.07 -5.66 -28.82
CA LYS A 41 -10.65 -4.61 -29.67
C LYS A 41 -10.46 -3.26 -28.98
N ALA A 42 -9.84 -2.31 -29.66
CA ALA A 42 -9.57 -0.99 -29.08
C ALA A 42 -9.78 0.09 -30.15
N CYS A 43 -10.42 1.18 -29.75
CA CYS A 43 -10.59 2.38 -30.55
C CYS A 43 -10.10 3.58 -29.74
N LEU A 44 -9.35 4.48 -30.38
CA LEU A 44 -8.87 5.72 -29.82
C LEU A 44 -9.37 6.87 -30.69
N ILE A 45 -9.99 7.85 -30.05
CA ILE A 45 -10.47 9.08 -30.70
C ILE A 45 -9.88 10.25 -29.93
N VAL A 46 -9.16 11.13 -30.61
CA VAL A 46 -8.48 12.29 -30.03
C VAL A 46 -8.90 13.55 -30.77
N TYR A 47 -9.56 14.45 -30.03
CA TYR A 47 -9.92 15.77 -30.51
C TYR A 47 -8.80 16.77 -30.19
N ASN A 48 -8.57 17.69 -31.11
CA ASN A 48 -7.63 18.79 -30.94
C ASN A 48 -8.34 20.11 -31.00
N ASP A 49 -7.70 21.13 -30.43
CA ASP A 49 -8.17 22.51 -30.50
C ASP A 49 -8.11 23.09 -31.93
N ASP A 50 -7.43 22.44 -32.88
CA ASP A 50 -7.38 22.83 -34.30
C ASP A 50 -8.56 22.17 -35.06
N ASP A 51 -9.71 22.86 -35.11
CA ASP A 51 -10.97 22.42 -35.76
C ASP A 51 -10.83 22.01 -37.24
N ASN A 52 -9.78 22.48 -37.92
CA ASN A 52 -9.61 22.25 -39.36
C ASN A 52 -9.25 20.81 -39.75
N PHE A 53 -8.78 19.97 -38.82
CA PHE A 53 -8.25 18.63 -39.14
C PHE A 53 -9.12 17.47 -38.67
N GLY A 54 -10.25 17.76 -38.02
CA GLY A 54 -11.12 16.74 -37.45
C GLY A 54 -10.47 15.95 -36.31
N ALA A 55 -11.17 14.93 -35.80
CA ALA A 55 -10.64 14.03 -34.80
C ALA A 55 -9.60 13.09 -35.41
N MET A 56 -8.48 12.90 -34.71
CA MET A 56 -7.59 11.79 -35.01
C MET A 56 -8.22 10.51 -34.47
N THR A 57 -8.20 9.44 -35.27
CA THR A 57 -8.64 8.11 -34.83
C THR A 57 -7.53 7.08 -34.94
N TRP A 58 -7.66 6.02 -34.14
CA TRP A 58 -7.01 4.74 -34.35
C TRP A 58 -8.04 3.64 -34.06
N PRO A 59 -8.29 2.68 -34.96
CA PRO A 59 -7.76 2.56 -36.32
C PRO A 59 -8.06 3.78 -37.23
N GLU A 60 -7.31 3.92 -38.31
CA GLU A 60 -7.47 5.05 -39.24
C GLU A 60 -8.61 4.81 -40.25
N ASP A 61 -8.98 3.56 -40.50
CA ASP A 61 -10.10 3.22 -41.39
C ASP A 61 -11.45 3.59 -40.74
N PRO A 62 -12.23 4.51 -41.36
CA PRO A 62 -13.53 4.92 -40.83
C PRO A 62 -14.54 3.77 -40.74
N THR A 63 -14.47 2.78 -41.64
CA THR A 63 -15.40 1.65 -41.63
C THR A 63 -15.21 0.80 -40.38
N THR A 64 -13.95 0.50 -40.05
CA THR A 64 -13.56 -0.22 -38.83
C THR A 64 -13.96 0.56 -37.58
N VAL A 65 -13.69 1.88 -37.54
CA VAL A 65 -14.08 2.73 -36.41
C VAL A 65 -15.59 2.72 -36.21
N ASN A 66 -16.38 2.93 -37.27
CA ASN A 66 -17.84 2.92 -37.19
C ASN A 66 -18.39 1.56 -36.76
N SER A 67 -17.81 0.46 -37.24
CA SER A 67 -18.19 -0.89 -36.80
C SER A 67 -17.93 -1.08 -35.30
N MET A 68 -16.80 -0.61 -34.77
CA MET A 68 -16.49 -0.68 -33.34
C MET A 68 -17.42 0.20 -32.50
N LEU A 69 -17.76 1.40 -32.99
CA LEU A 69 -18.70 2.30 -32.32
C LEU A 69 -20.10 1.70 -32.26
N GLN A 70 -20.59 1.13 -33.36
CA GLN A 70 -21.87 0.42 -33.35
C GLN A 70 -21.86 -0.77 -32.38
N GLU A 71 -20.77 -1.56 -32.35
CA GLU A 71 -20.63 -2.65 -31.38
C GLU A 71 -20.64 -2.13 -29.94
N TYR A 72 -20.01 -0.98 -29.68
CA TYR A 72 -20.01 -0.34 -28.37
C TYR A 72 -21.40 0.20 -27.97
N GLU A 73 -22.13 0.83 -28.88
CA GLU A 73 -23.49 1.35 -28.64
C GLU A 73 -24.50 0.24 -28.39
N HIS A 74 -24.37 -0.90 -29.08
CA HIS A 74 -25.24 -2.06 -28.90
C HIS A 74 -24.91 -2.89 -27.66
N GLN A 75 -23.74 -2.69 -27.05
CA GLN A 75 -23.45 -3.34 -25.77
C GLN A 75 -24.41 -2.80 -24.71
N LYS A 76 -25.14 -3.71 -24.06
CA LYS A 76 -25.84 -3.39 -22.81
C LYS A 76 -24.79 -3.18 -21.74
N ILE A 77 -24.36 -1.94 -21.59
CA ILE A 77 -23.38 -1.55 -20.59
C ILE A 77 -24.06 -1.66 -19.22
N GLU A 78 -23.88 -2.80 -18.54
CA GLU A 78 -24.39 -3.02 -17.17
C GLU A 78 -23.72 -2.08 -16.16
N THR A 79 -22.47 -1.70 -16.42
CA THR A 79 -21.68 -0.81 -15.55
C THR A 79 -21.21 0.41 -16.33
N PRO A 80 -21.44 1.64 -15.84
CA PRO A 80 -21.08 2.85 -16.56
C PRO A 80 -19.59 2.84 -16.95
N PRO A 81 -19.23 3.36 -18.14
CA PRO A 81 -17.85 3.40 -18.59
C PRO A 81 -16.96 4.08 -17.56
N LYS A 82 -15.82 3.44 -17.24
CA LYS A 82 -14.85 4.02 -16.32
C LYS A 82 -14.20 5.23 -16.97
N ILE A 83 -14.51 6.41 -16.46
CA ILE A 83 -13.77 7.63 -16.78
C ILE A 83 -12.44 7.57 -16.03
N PHE A 84 -11.34 7.78 -16.74
CA PHE A 84 -10.01 7.92 -16.14
C PHE A 84 -9.53 9.36 -16.32
N ASP A 85 -9.56 10.13 -15.25
CA ASP A 85 -9.24 11.55 -15.29
C ASP A 85 -7.87 11.88 -14.67
N VAL A 86 -7.61 13.18 -14.50
CA VAL A 86 -6.35 13.68 -13.92
C VAL A 86 -6.24 13.31 -12.43
N LYS A 87 -7.35 13.25 -11.69
CA LYS A 87 -7.36 12.83 -10.29
C LYS A 87 -7.00 11.36 -10.19
N ASP A 88 -7.60 10.50 -11.01
CA ASP A 88 -7.28 9.07 -11.09
C ASP A 88 -5.79 8.84 -11.40
N TYR A 89 -5.23 9.65 -12.31
CA TYR A 89 -3.80 9.62 -12.59
C TYR A 89 -2.95 9.88 -11.34
N PHE A 90 -3.29 10.88 -10.54
CA PHE A 90 -2.52 11.22 -9.33
C PHE A 90 -2.69 10.21 -8.21
N GLU A 91 -3.90 9.67 -7.99
CA GLU A 91 -4.12 8.59 -7.02
C GLU A 91 -3.33 7.33 -7.44
N ASN A 92 -3.42 6.91 -8.70
CA ASN A 92 -2.62 5.79 -9.20
C ASN A 92 -1.11 6.02 -9.02
N LYS A 93 -0.60 7.25 -9.23
CA LYS A 93 0.81 7.56 -8.99
C LYS A 93 1.18 7.51 -7.51
N LYS A 94 0.28 7.92 -6.62
CA LYS A 94 0.46 7.82 -5.18
C LYS A 94 0.47 6.36 -4.74
N ASP A 95 -0.44 5.53 -5.24
CA ASP A 95 -0.52 4.11 -4.92
C ASP A 95 0.76 3.37 -5.34
N ILE A 96 1.26 3.63 -6.55
CA ILE A 96 2.54 3.07 -7.02
C ILE A 96 3.69 3.50 -6.11
N ALA A 97 3.74 4.76 -5.70
CA ALA A 97 4.79 5.26 -4.80
C ALA A 97 4.69 4.63 -3.41
N GLN A 98 3.49 4.50 -2.86
CA GLN A 98 3.24 3.85 -1.57
C GLN A 98 3.63 2.38 -1.61
N ALA A 99 3.25 1.65 -2.67
CA ALA A 99 3.64 0.26 -2.86
C ALA A 99 5.17 0.10 -2.92
N ALA A 100 5.88 1.00 -3.61
CA ALA A 100 7.34 1.02 -3.64
C ALA A 100 7.95 1.27 -2.25
N ILE A 101 7.40 2.22 -1.48
CA ILE A 101 7.84 2.50 -0.10
C ILE A 101 7.63 1.28 0.80
N ILE A 102 6.45 0.66 0.74
CA ILE A 102 6.14 -0.55 1.51
C ILE A 102 7.12 -1.67 1.16
N LYS A 103 7.41 -1.87 -0.12
CA LYS A 103 8.39 -2.87 -0.56
C LYS A 103 9.77 -2.61 0.05
N VAL A 104 10.29 -1.38 -0.06
CA VAL A 104 11.60 -1.02 0.52
C VAL A 104 11.61 -1.22 2.04
N ARG A 105 10.54 -0.84 2.75
CA ARG A 105 10.42 -1.06 4.19
C ARG A 105 10.46 -2.54 4.56
N LYS A 106 9.76 -3.39 3.80
CA LYS A 106 9.81 -4.85 3.97
C LYS A 106 11.22 -5.39 3.74
N ASP A 107 11.91 -4.91 2.72
CA ASP A 107 13.28 -5.34 2.42
C ASP A 107 14.27 -4.90 3.52
N ILE A 108 14.13 -3.67 4.05
CA ILE A 108 14.91 -3.19 5.20
C ILE A 108 14.69 -4.07 6.43
N LEU A 109 13.43 -4.41 6.74
CA LEU A 109 13.09 -5.28 7.87
C LEU A 109 13.70 -6.67 7.72
N LYS A 110 13.57 -7.28 6.54
CA LYS A 110 14.19 -8.59 6.25
C LYS A 110 15.70 -8.57 6.43
N ASN A 111 16.36 -7.48 6.05
CA ASN A 111 17.80 -7.35 6.19
C ASN A 111 18.22 -7.07 7.65
N LYS A 112 17.46 -6.25 8.38
CA LYS A 112 17.76 -5.90 9.79
C LYS A 112 17.46 -7.06 10.74
N TYR A 113 16.41 -7.80 10.48
CA TYR A 113 15.93 -8.93 11.28
C TYR A 113 15.84 -10.17 10.38
N PRO A 114 16.98 -10.78 10.02
CA PRO A 114 16.97 -12.00 9.22
C PRO A 114 16.25 -13.11 9.99
N THR A 115 15.36 -13.82 9.31
CA THR A 115 14.63 -14.97 9.88
C THR A 115 15.51 -16.22 10.02
N TRP A 116 16.72 -16.20 9.44
CA TRP A 116 17.68 -17.29 9.48
C TRP A 116 19.04 -16.76 9.91
N HIS A 117 19.62 -17.37 10.96
CA HIS A 117 20.97 -17.03 11.41
C HIS A 117 21.98 -18.00 10.78
N PRO A 118 23.13 -17.53 10.25
CA PRO A 118 24.12 -18.38 9.59
C PRO A 118 24.62 -19.55 10.44
N ASN A 119 24.68 -19.38 11.77
CA ASN A 119 25.09 -20.45 12.70
C ASN A 119 24.19 -21.69 12.62
N PHE A 120 22.93 -21.55 12.20
CA PHE A 120 22.03 -22.68 12.01
C PHE A 120 22.46 -23.60 10.86
N ASN A 121 23.25 -23.11 9.89
CA ASN A 121 23.77 -23.93 8.78
C ASN A 121 24.79 -24.99 9.23
N GLN A 122 25.43 -24.78 10.38
CA GLN A 122 26.48 -25.67 10.90
C GLN A 122 25.94 -26.60 12.00
N MET A 123 24.66 -26.48 12.33
CA MET A 123 24.05 -27.21 13.43
C MET A 123 23.46 -28.53 12.93
N GLU A 124 23.70 -29.62 13.65
CA GLU A 124 23.10 -30.91 13.36
C GLU A 124 21.58 -30.87 13.64
N GLU A 125 20.79 -31.64 12.89
CA GLU A 125 19.32 -31.65 12.95
C GLU A 125 18.78 -31.79 14.37
N LYS A 126 19.32 -32.73 15.16
CA LYS A 126 18.93 -32.94 16.56
C LYS A 126 19.09 -31.69 17.44
N ASN A 127 20.10 -30.88 17.16
CA ASN A 127 20.37 -29.66 17.91
C ASN A 127 19.41 -28.54 17.50
N LEU A 128 19.04 -28.46 16.22
CA LEU A 128 18.00 -27.56 15.74
C LEU A 128 16.63 -27.90 16.34
N ILE A 129 16.27 -29.19 16.38
CA ILE A 129 15.01 -29.65 16.98
C ILE A 129 14.96 -29.30 18.47
N SER A 130 16.04 -29.56 19.20
CA SER A 130 16.14 -29.20 20.62
C SER A 130 16.01 -27.69 20.86
N PHE A 131 16.66 -26.89 20.01
CA PHE A 131 16.56 -25.42 20.06
C PHE A 131 15.14 -24.92 19.80
N ILE A 132 14.46 -25.44 18.76
CA ILE A 132 13.06 -25.11 18.45
C ILE A 132 12.15 -25.47 19.62
N THR A 133 12.32 -26.65 20.20
CA THR A 133 11.52 -27.12 21.34
C THR A 133 11.68 -26.17 22.54
N SER A 134 12.91 -25.76 22.85
CA SER A 134 13.17 -24.81 23.94
C SER A 134 12.54 -23.43 23.70
N ILE A 135 12.51 -22.96 22.45
CA ILE A 135 11.82 -21.72 22.09
C ILE A 135 10.31 -21.88 22.28
N GLU A 136 9.72 -22.98 21.81
CA GLU A 136 8.28 -23.23 21.93
C GLU A 136 7.83 -23.30 23.38
N GLU A 137 8.60 -23.97 24.25
CA GLU A 137 8.36 -23.99 25.70
C GLU A 137 8.37 -22.57 26.30
N LYS A 138 9.34 -21.73 25.91
CA LYS A 138 9.40 -20.34 26.36
C LYS A 138 8.22 -19.51 25.85
N ILE A 139 7.79 -19.72 24.61
CA ILE A 139 6.60 -19.07 24.03
C ILE A 139 5.36 -19.47 24.83
N GLN A 140 5.18 -20.76 25.13
CA GLN A 140 4.06 -21.24 25.95
C GLN A 140 4.04 -20.61 27.34
N VAL A 141 5.19 -20.53 28.01
CA VAL A 141 5.30 -19.87 29.33
C VAL A 141 4.89 -18.39 29.25
N CYS A 142 5.36 -17.67 28.23
CA CYS A 142 4.98 -16.27 28.00
C CYS A 142 3.48 -16.13 27.73
N ASN A 143 2.91 -16.98 26.88
CA ASN A 143 1.48 -16.97 26.57
C ASN A 143 0.63 -17.23 27.83
N GLY A 144 1.05 -18.17 28.68
CA GLY A 144 0.40 -18.43 29.97
C GLY A 144 0.42 -17.21 30.88
N LYS A 145 1.56 -16.52 31.00
CA LYS A 145 1.67 -15.26 31.77
C LYS A 145 0.79 -14.15 31.20
N ILE A 146 0.71 -14.01 29.88
CA ILE A 146 -0.16 -13.03 29.22
C ILE A 146 -1.63 -13.33 29.52
N SER A 147 -2.04 -14.61 29.50
CA SER A 147 -3.40 -15.03 29.88
C SER A 147 -3.71 -14.65 31.32
N MET A 148 -2.84 -15.02 32.27
CA MET A 148 -3.00 -14.69 33.69
C MET A 148 -3.16 -13.18 33.93
N LEU A 149 -2.34 -12.36 33.27
CA LEU A 149 -2.42 -10.90 33.38
C LEU A 149 -3.72 -10.33 32.82
N LYS A 150 -4.24 -10.89 31.72
CA LYS A 150 -5.55 -10.51 31.17
C LYS A 150 -6.69 -10.88 32.10
N ASP A 151 -6.64 -12.08 32.69
CA ASP A 151 -7.67 -12.57 33.61
C ASP A 151 -7.70 -11.74 34.91
N MET A 152 -6.52 -11.34 35.42
CA MET A 152 -6.42 -10.41 36.56
C MET A 152 -7.01 -9.03 36.25
N GLN A 153 -6.74 -8.46 35.07
CA GLN A 153 -7.33 -7.18 34.67
C GLN A 153 -8.86 -7.24 34.55
N GLN A 154 -9.42 -8.35 34.05
CA GLN A 154 -10.88 -8.52 33.99
C GLN A 154 -11.51 -8.65 35.39
N ASN A 155 -10.85 -9.33 36.32
CA ASN A 155 -11.32 -9.45 37.69
C ASN A 155 -11.25 -8.11 38.45
N ASP A 156 -10.16 -7.34 38.31
CA ASP A 156 -10.04 -6.00 38.93
C ASP A 156 -11.09 -5.01 38.40
N THR A 157 -11.46 -5.11 37.11
CA THR A 157 -12.52 -4.30 36.51
C THR A 157 -13.91 -4.67 37.08
N ASN A 158 -14.13 -5.95 37.42
CA ASN A 158 -15.36 -6.43 38.06
C ASN A 158 -15.45 -6.07 39.57
N PHE A 159 -14.32 -5.89 40.26
CA PHE A 159 -14.29 -5.46 41.67
C PHE A 159 -14.60 -3.96 41.86
N LEU A 160 -14.25 -3.11 40.90
CA LEU A 160 -14.52 -1.66 40.94
C LEU A 160 -15.99 -1.29 40.69
N GLN A 161 -16.82 -2.21 40.19
CA GLN A 161 -18.27 -1.96 40.00
C GLN A 161 -19.14 -2.38 41.20
N ASN A 162 -18.59 -3.07 42.20
CA ASN A 162 -19.41 -3.74 43.23
C ASN A 162 -19.06 -3.40 44.70
N THR A 163 -18.42 -2.26 45.01
CA THR A 163 -18.16 -1.90 46.42
C THR A 163 -18.68 -0.50 46.77
N PRO A 164 -19.60 -0.33 47.74
CA PRO A 164 -20.01 0.98 48.22
C PRO A 164 -18.92 1.59 49.11
N HIS A 165 -18.79 2.91 48.96
CA HIS A 165 -17.80 3.79 49.56
C HIS A 165 -17.65 3.62 51.09
N MET A 166 -16.49 3.16 51.56
CA MET A 166 -16.06 3.26 52.96
C MET A 166 -14.64 3.83 53.00
N GLN A 167 -14.54 5.08 53.44
CA GLN A 167 -13.27 5.76 53.75
C GLN A 167 -12.61 5.11 54.96
N ILE A 168 -11.37 4.65 54.82
CA ILE A 168 -10.47 4.45 55.96
C ILE A 168 -9.09 4.99 55.60
N MET A 169 -8.63 5.95 56.40
CA MET A 169 -7.28 6.50 56.40
C MET A 169 -6.29 5.44 56.88
N VAL A 170 -5.24 5.16 56.10
CA VAL A 170 -4.00 4.57 56.64
C VAL A 170 -2.78 5.23 55.98
N GLN A 171 -1.85 5.54 56.87
CA GLN A 171 -0.67 6.37 56.80
C GLN A 171 0.51 5.71 56.06
N GLU A 172 1.45 6.55 55.65
CA GLU A 172 2.66 6.29 54.86
C GLU A 172 3.60 5.20 55.41
N ASN A 173 4.16 4.39 54.49
CA ASN A 173 5.59 4.09 54.31
C ASN A 173 5.86 2.63 53.89
N VAL A 174 6.08 2.38 52.60
CA VAL A 174 7.12 1.45 52.12
C VAL A 174 7.59 1.92 50.73
N THR A 175 8.82 2.42 50.65
CA THR A 175 9.51 2.67 49.38
C THR A 175 9.90 1.34 48.75
N ILE A 176 9.28 0.99 47.63
CA ILE A 176 9.73 -0.12 46.77
C ILE A 176 10.66 0.48 45.70
N PRO A 177 11.90 -0.01 45.52
CA PRO A 177 12.78 0.45 44.46
C PRO A 177 12.16 0.11 43.10
N GLN A 178 11.84 1.13 42.30
CA GLN A 178 11.49 0.96 40.90
C GLN A 178 12.71 0.42 40.15
N MET A 179 12.71 -0.89 39.84
CA MET A 179 13.49 -1.37 38.71
C MET A 179 12.80 -0.84 37.44
N GLN A 180 13.39 0.17 36.81
CA GLN A 180 13.02 0.59 35.47
C GLN A 180 13.34 -0.56 34.50
N GLN A 181 12.41 -1.51 34.36
CA GLN A 181 12.36 -2.32 33.15
C GLN A 181 11.86 -1.39 32.05
N GLN A 182 12.76 -1.04 31.14
CA GLN A 182 12.40 -0.45 29.87
C GLN A 182 11.53 -1.47 29.13
N ILE A 183 10.22 -1.39 29.33
CA ILE A 183 9.23 -2.16 28.57
C ILE A 183 9.32 -1.61 27.15
N HIS A 184 10.07 -2.28 26.29
CA HIS A 184 9.98 -2.04 24.86
C HIS A 184 8.53 -2.32 24.45
N ALA A 185 7.92 -1.37 23.73
CA ALA A 185 6.58 -1.51 23.20
C ALA A 185 6.43 -2.84 22.45
N PRO A 186 5.28 -3.53 22.55
CA PRO A 186 5.05 -4.78 21.83
C PRO A 186 5.36 -4.58 20.34
N MET A 187 6.22 -5.42 19.76
CA MET A 187 6.43 -5.41 18.31
C MET A 187 5.09 -5.71 17.64
N LYS A 188 4.59 -4.76 16.85
CA LYS A 188 3.45 -4.99 15.95
C LYS A 188 3.78 -6.16 15.03
N SER A 189 2.79 -7.00 14.74
CA SER A 189 2.93 -8.08 13.77
C SER A 189 3.46 -7.53 12.45
N ILE A 190 4.27 -8.33 11.74
CA ILE A 190 4.81 -7.97 10.42
C ILE A 190 3.69 -7.68 9.42
N ASP A 191 2.51 -8.25 9.64
CA ASP A 191 1.32 -8.07 8.82
C ASP A 191 0.48 -6.83 9.22
N ASP A 192 0.70 -6.27 10.42
CA ASP A 192 -0.08 -5.15 10.99
C ASP A 192 0.55 -3.77 10.77
N ILE A 193 1.61 -3.67 9.96
CA ILE A 193 2.20 -2.38 9.59
C ILE A 193 1.34 -1.72 8.51
N GLN A 194 0.10 -1.38 8.88
CA GLN A 194 -0.67 -0.37 8.17
C GLN A 194 -0.26 1.03 8.64
N ALA A 195 -0.25 1.93 7.65
CA ALA A 195 0.32 3.27 7.67
C ALA A 195 0.15 4.03 9.00
N GLU A 196 1.23 4.14 9.76
CA GLU A 196 1.37 5.19 10.76
C GLU A 196 1.66 6.51 10.01
N ASN A 197 0.65 7.38 9.98
CA ASN A 197 0.75 8.72 9.41
C ASN A 197 1.76 9.53 10.22
N VAL A 198 2.85 9.94 9.59
CA VAL A 198 3.78 10.92 10.16
C VAL A 198 3.47 12.28 9.55
N THR A 199 2.87 13.15 10.38
CA THR A 199 2.75 14.59 10.15
C THR A 199 4.15 15.19 10.04
N ILE A 200 4.42 15.90 8.95
CA ILE A 200 5.64 16.67 8.73
C ILE A 200 5.45 18.04 9.40
N PRO A 201 6.33 18.51 10.30
CA PRO A 201 6.25 19.86 10.85
C PRO A 201 6.58 20.89 9.76
N GLN A 202 5.84 22.02 9.80
CA GLN A 202 5.93 23.14 8.86
C GLN A 202 7.29 23.83 8.86
#